data_AF-A0A1X9NF82-F1
#
_entry.id   AF-A0A1X9NF82-F1
#
_cell.length_a   1.000
_cell.length_b   1.000
_cell.length_c   1.000
_cell.angle_alpha   90.00
_cell.angle_beta   90.00
_cell.angle_gamma   90.00
#
_symmetry.space_group_name_H-M   'P 1'
#
loop_
_entity.id
_entity.type
_entity.pdbx_description
1 polymer ?
#
loop_
_entity_poly.entity_id
_entity_poly.type
_entity_poly.pdbx_seq_one_letter_code
_entity_poly.pdbx_strand_id
1 'polypeptide(L)'
;MALDKKETGAVDEMSIVDVFTKLIFDADSMLDETESLIVEILGQIEPSLFEASRRDISEFLRAMGVDEMIATVGQVKRGLDQQQAVIASNRSGSRYPLHR
;
A
#
# COMPACT_ATOMS: atom_id res chain seq x y z
N MET A 1 19.87 -14.36 -7.92
CA MET A 1 19.30 -14.56 -6.57
C MET A 1 17.80 -14.51 -6.73
N ALA A 2 17.15 -15.67 -6.59
CA ALA A 2 15.70 -15.77 -6.68
C ALA A 2 15.14 -15.30 -5.33
N LEU A 3 14.39 -14.21 -5.33
CA LEU A 3 13.53 -13.89 -4.20
C LEU A 3 12.40 -14.91 -4.25
N ASP A 4 12.48 -15.84 -3.31
CA ASP A 4 11.46 -16.83 -3.00
C ASP A 4 10.15 -16.07 -2.79
N LYS A 5 9.28 -16.13 -3.81
CA LYS A 5 7.94 -15.54 -3.80
C LYS A 5 7.11 -16.38 -2.83
N LYS A 6 7.33 -16.21 -1.53
CA LYS A 6 6.47 -16.82 -0.52
C LYS A 6 5.11 -16.19 -0.64
N GLU A 7 4.17 -17.01 -1.10
CA GLU A 7 2.74 -16.79 -1.23
C GLU A 7 2.08 -16.56 0.14
N THR A 8 2.42 -15.46 0.78
CA THR A 8 1.51 -14.77 1.68
C THR A 8 1.34 -13.41 1.04
N GLY A 9 0.19 -13.16 0.40
CA GLY A 9 -0.10 -11.90 -0.30
C GLY A 9 -0.12 -10.65 0.58
N ALA A 10 0.43 -10.70 1.79
CA ALA A 10 0.57 -9.62 2.73
C ALA A 10 1.82 -8.78 2.36
N VAL A 11 1.59 -7.50 2.07
CA VAL A 11 2.64 -6.50 1.89
C VAL A 11 3.30 -6.25 3.24
N ASP A 12 4.62 -6.39 3.36
CA ASP A 12 5.33 -6.06 4.60
C ASP A 12 5.69 -4.56 4.69
N GLU A 13 6.11 -4.11 5.87
CA GLU A 13 6.44 -2.69 6.09
C GLU A 13 7.66 -2.22 5.27
N MET A 14 8.63 -3.09 4.99
CA MET A 14 9.80 -2.73 4.17
C MET A 14 9.40 -2.50 2.72
N SER A 15 8.48 -3.29 2.19
CA SER A 15 7.90 -3.05 0.86
C SER A 15 7.24 -1.66 0.76
N ILE A 16 6.59 -1.18 1.82
CA ILE A 16 6.01 0.18 1.87
C ILE A 16 7.12 1.24 1.89
N VAL A 17 8.14 1.03 2.72
CA VAL A 17 9.32 1.91 2.80
C VAL A 17 10.03 2.00 1.45
N ASP A 18 10.15 0.90 0.73
CA ASP A 18 10.77 0.85 -0.60
C ASP A 18 9.99 1.69 -1.61
N VAL A 19 8.66 1.63 -1.59
CA VAL A 19 7.80 2.47 -2.44
C VAL A 19 7.94 3.95 -2.08
N PHE A 20 7.93 4.29 -0.80
CA PHE A 20 8.13 5.67 -0.37
C PHE A 20 9.51 6.19 -0.75
N THR A 21 10.54 5.37 -0.58
CA THR A 21 11.91 5.69 -0.97
C THR A 21 12.02 5.88 -2.47
N LYS A 22 11.42 4.97 -3.26
CA LYS A 22 11.32 5.09 -4.72
C LYS A 22 10.71 6.44 -5.10
N LEU A 23 9.65 6.88 -4.42
CA LEU A 23 8.99 8.14 -4.74
C LEU A 23 9.67 9.38 -4.26
N ILE A 24 10.34 9.29 -3.12
CA ILE A 24 11.25 10.33 -2.67
C ILE A 24 12.28 10.56 -3.77
N PHE A 25 12.92 9.52 -4.31
CA PHE A 25 14.00 9.72 -5.29
C PHE A 25 13.53 9.95 -6.73
N ASP A 26 12.43 9.31 -7.15
CA ASP A 26 11.88 9.37 -8.50
C ASP A 26 10.35 9.33 -8.47
N ALA A 27 9.73 10.51 -8.41
CA ALA A 27 8.28 10.67 -8.37
C ALA A 27 7.58 10.12 -9.64
N ASP A 28 8.26 10.15 -10.78
CA ASP A 28 7.73 9.75 -12.09
C ASP A 28 7.98 8.25 -12.37
N SER A 29 8.52 7.52 -11.39
CA SER A 29 8.76 6.08 -11.47
C SER A 29 7.47 5.29 -11.75
N MET A 30 7.58 4.29 -12.62
CA MET A 30 6.49 3.35 -12.86
C MET A 30 6.25 2.51 -11.61
N LEU A 31 4.99 2.43 -11.21
CA LEU A 31 4.53 1.58 -10.13
C LEU A 31 3.86 0.32 -10.67
N ASP A 32 4.08 -0.79 -10.00
CA ASP A 32 3.22 -1.96 -10.21
C ASP A 32 1.87 -1.82 -9.47
N GLU A 33 1.00 -2.83 -9.61
CA GLU A 33 -0.33 -2.83 -8.99
C GLU A 33 -0.28 -2.75 -7.46
N THR A 34 0.72 -3.41 -6.83
CA THR A 34 0.88 -3.41 -5.37
C THR A 34 1.41 -2.08 -4.89
N GLU A 35 2.40 -1.52 -5.59
CA GLU A 35 2.96 -0.21 -5.30
C GLU A 35 1.93 0.91 -5.49
N SER A 36 1.06 0.79 -6.50
CA SER A 36 -0.07 1.70 -6.71
C SER A 36 -1.08 1.63 -5.56
N LEU A 37 -1.39 0.42 -5.08
CA LEU A 37 -2.28 0.24 -3.93
C LEU A 37 -1.72 0.88 -2.65
N ILE A 38 -0.41 0.76 -2.42
CA ILE A 38 0.27 1.43 -1.29
C ILE A 38 0.03 2.95 -1.33
N VAL A 39 0.13 3.55 -2.51
CA VAL A 39 -0.10 5.00 -2.71
C VAL A 39 -1.56 5.37 -2.54
N GLU A 40 -2.49 4.55 -3.02
CA GLU A 40 -3.93 4.79 -2.81
C GLU A 40 -4.30 4.76 -1.33
N ILE A 41 -3.77 3.78 -0.58
CA ILE A 41 -3.96 3.72 0.87
C ILE A 41 -3.35 4.94 1.57
N LEU A 42 -2.17 5.40 1.13
CA LEU A 42 -1.58 6.63 1.65
C LEU A 42 -2.53 7.83 1.44
N GLY A 43 -3.14 7.96 0.25
CA GLY A 43 -4.12 9.02 -0.03
C GLY A 43 -5.42 8.92 0.79
N GLN A 44 -5.78 7.72 1.26
CA GLN A 44 -6.92 7.54 2.18
C GLN A 44 -6.56 7.95 3.62
N ILE A 45 -5.30 7.78 4.02
CA ILE A 45 -4.80 8.11 5.36
C ILE A 45 -4.55 9.62 5.47
N GLU A 46 -4.00 10.22 4.42
CA GLU A 46 -3.73 11.64 4.32
C GLU A 46 -4.59 12.25 3.21
N PRO A 47 -5.77 12.82 3.54
CA PRO A 47 -6.74 13.27 2.54
C PRO A 47 -6.22 14.36 1.61
N SER A 48 -5.21 15.13 2.02
CA SER A 48 -4.57 16.12 1.16
C SER A 48 -3.85 15.49 -0.04
N LEU A 49 -3.56 14.17 0.02
CA LEU A 49 -2.87 13.43 -1.03
C LEU A 49 -3.81 12.65 -1.96
N PHE A 50 -5.12 12.61 -1.69
CA PHE A 50 -6.07 11.75 -2.42
C PHE A 50 -6.12 12.05 -3.93
N GLU A 51 -6.05 13.33 -4.32
CA GLU A 51 -5.98 13.77 -5.72
C GLU A 51 -4.63 14.45 -6.06
N ALA A 52 -3.64 14.29 -5.18
CA ALA A 52 -2.36 14.96 -5.34
C ALA A 52 -1.54 14.32 -6.46
N SER A 53 -0.71 15.13 -7.12
CA SER A 53 0.20 14.60 -8.12
C SER A 53 1.28 13.74 -7.45
N ARG A 54 1.93 12.85 -8.22
CA ARG A 54 3.08 12.08 -7.72
C ARG A 54 4.20 12.96 -7.17
N ARG A 55 4.35 14.17 -7.72
CA ARG A 55 5.34 15.14 -7.26
C ARG A 55 4.97 15.72 -5.90
N ASP A 56 3.70 16.08 -5.71
CA ASP A 56 3.21 16.56 -4.41
C ASP A 56 3.35 15.47 -3.34
N ILE A 57 3.04 14.21 -3.69
CA ILE A 57 3.26 13.05 -2.80
C ILE A 57 4.76 12.88 -2.47
N SER A 58 5.63 13.04 -3.46
CA SER A 58 7.09 12.99 -3.23
C SER A 58 7.57 14.11 -2.30
N GLU A 59 7.09 15.34 -2.51
CA GLU A 59 7.41 16.49 -1.66
C GLU A 59 6.92 16.30 -0.23
N PHE A 60 5.70 15.78 -0.06
CA PHE A 60 5.16 15.40 1.24
C PHE A 60 6.05 14.38 1.95
N LEU A 61 6.39 13.27 1.27
CA LEU A 61 7.25 12.22 1.84
C LEU A 61 8.66 12.73 2.17
N ARG A 62 9.20 13.68 1.39
CA ARG A 62 10.51 14.32 1.64
C ARG A 62 10.49 15.26 2.84
N ALA A 63 9.37 15.93 3.09
CA ALA A 63 9.21 16.86 4.21
C ALA A 63 8.94 16.14 5.55
N MET A 64 8.50 14.88 5.48
CA MET A 64 8.14 14.05 6.62
C MET A 64 9.32 13.72 7.54
N GLY A 65 9.11 13.85 8.85
CA GLY A 65 10.08 13.40 9.85
C GLY A 65 10.16 11.88 9.96
N VAL A 66 11.25 11.33 10.49
CA VAL A 66 11.42 9.87 10.61
C VAL A 66 10.36 9.21 11.50
N ASP A 67 10.00 9.83 12.63
CA ASP A 67 8.97 9.29 13.53
C ASP A 67 7.59 9.27 12.86
N GLU A 68 7.29 10.30 12.07
CA GLU A 68 6.07 10.40 11.28
C GLU A 68 6.07 9.33 10.18
N MET A 69 7.18 9.14 9.48
CA MET A 69 7.35 8.09 8.47
C MET A 69 7.06 6.70 9.03
N ILE A 70 7.60 6.37 10.21
CA ILE A 70 7.35 5.09 10.89
C ILE A 70 5.85 4.94 11.20
N ALA A 71 5.21 6.00 11.71
CA ALA A 71 3.78 5.97 12.00
C ALA A 71 2.93 5.78 10.73
N THR A 72 3.24 6.49 9.66
CA THR A 72 2.55 6.41 8.36
C THR A 72 2.71 5.04 7.72
N VAL A 73 3.91 4.46 7.73
CA VAL A 73 4.15 3.08 7.25
C VAL A 73 3.25 2.10 8.00
N GLY A 74 3.20 2.18 9.33
CA GLY A 74 2.33 1.33 10.14
C GLY A 74 0.84 1.53 9.85
N GLN A 75 0.41 2.77 9.56
CA GLN A 75 -0.98 3.05 9.16
C GLN A 75 -1.31 2.44 7.79
N VAL A 76 -0.43 2.59 6.81
CA VAL A 76 -0.59 2.02 5.47
C VAL A 76 -0.65 0.50 5.55
N LYS A 77 0.24 -0.13 6.32
CA LYS A 77 0.23 -1.57 6.55
C LYS A 77 -1.12 -2.06 7.09
N ARG A 78 -1.66 -1.39 8.10
CA ARG A 78 -2.98 -1.72 8.65
C ARG A 78 -4.10 -1.54 7.62
N GLY A 79 -4.04 -0.51 6.79
CA GLY A 79 -5.00 -0.30 5.70
C GLY A 79 -4.97 -1.44 4.68
N LEU A 80 -3.79 -1.88 4.27
CA LEU A 80 -3.60 -3.01 3.36
C LEU A 80 -4.12 -4.32 3.96
N ASP A 81 -3.81 -4.59 5.23
CA ASP A 81 -4.28 -5.80 5.93
C ASP A 81 -5.81 -5.85 6.03
N GLN A 82 -6.45 -4.70 6.29
CA GLN A 82 -7.90 -4.59 6.32
C GLN A 82 -8.53 -4.86 4.96
N GLN A 83 -7.99 -4.29 3.88
CA GLN A 83 -8.50 -4.54 2.53
C GLN A 83 -8.35 -6.02 2.13
N GLN A 84 -7.22 -6.65 2.47
CA GLN A 84 -7.03 -8.08 2.23
C GLN A 84 -8.02 -8.95 3.01
N ALA A 85 -8.29 -8.59 4.27
CA ALA A 85 -9.28 -9.29 5.08
C ALA A 85 -10.71 -9.17 4.49
N VAL A 86 -11.07 -8.00 3.97
CA VAL A 86 -12.37 -7.79 3.28
C VAL A 86 -12.47 -8.64 2.02
N ILE A 87 -11.42 -8.67 1.19
CA ILE A 87 -11.39 -9.48 -0.04
C ILE A 87 -11.46 -10.98 0.29
N ALA A 88 -10.73 -11.44 1.30
CA ALA A 88 -10.77 -12.83 1.76
C ALA A 88 -12.15 -13.23 2.31
N SER A 89 -12.82 -12.32 3.03
CA SER A 89 -14.18 -12.53 3.55
C SER A 89 -15.20 -12.64 2.41
N ASN A 90 -15.11 -11.78 1.40
CA ASN A 90 -16.02 -11.80 0.25
C ASN A 90 -15.86 -13.05 -0.63
N ARG A 91 -14.63 -13.57 -0.80
CA ARG A 91 -14.39 -14.84 -1.52
C ARG A 91 -14.98 -16.04 -0.80
N SER A 92 -15.09 -15.97 0.52
CA SER A 92 -15.65 -17.04 1.36
C SER A 92 -17.18 -17.07 1.35
N GLY A 93 -17.84 -15.95 1.03
CA GLY A 93 -19.30 -15.81 0.97
C GLY A 93 -19.97 -16.33 -0.31
N SER A 94 -19.21 -16.64 -1.37
CA SER A 94 -19.77 -17.06 -2.68
C SER A 94 -19.84 -18.58 -2.88
N ARG A 95 -19.74 -19.38 -1.81
CA ARG A 95 -19.91 -20.85 -1.83
C ARG A 95 -21.29 -21.25 -1.29
N TYR A 96 -22.34 -21.03 -2.07
CA TYR A 96 -23.59 -21.78 -1.91
C TYR A 96 -23.76 -22.75 -3.09
N PRO A 97 -23.57 -24.06 -2.90
CA PRO A 97 -24.11 -25.04 -3.81
C PRO A 97 -25.56 -25.30 -3.40
N LEU A 98 -26.53 -24.77 -4.15
CA LEU A 98 -27.91 -25.25 -4.07
C LEU A 98 -28.17 -26.18 -5.24
N HIS A 99 -27.85 -27.46 -4.99
CA HIS A 99 -28.38 -28.59 -5.74
C HIS A 99 -29.27 -29.37 -4.76
N ARG A 100 -30.59 -29.19 -4.86
CA ARG A 100 -31.58 -30.26 -4.69
C ARG A 100 -32.96 -29.80 -5.11
#